data_AF-D8LQ59-F1
#
_entry.id   AF-D8LQ59-F1
#
_cell.length_a   1.000
_cell.length_b   1.000
_cell.length_c   1.000
_cell.angle_alpha   90.00
_cell.angle_beta   90.00
_cell.angle_gamma   90.00
#
_symmetry.space_group_name_H-M   'P 1'
#
loop_
_entity.id
_entity.type
_entity.pdbx_description
1 polymer ?
#
loop_
_entity_poly.entity_id
_entity_poly.type
_entity_poly.pdbx_seq_one_letter_code
_entity_poly.pdbx_strand_id
1 'polypeptide(L)'
;MAEEEDDSLDALEYELNQMGLSVEDLQPPEDGQFDRRAMARVESARIMSRRFIERDRVKDKMSAQTKRYRRRLQEGKHKKVQSWEKKTHRSPFLINLLAENERLDEENKVRLKEEARQARIREKRKEEAKNNIILQALTESSDLEALRREKRAIIEEERCLKALMDIEKSSGHRKAQMLAALRAEKQRHAAKADYRRRRFTDALESHFEKEAEVLREKHGVAPK
;
A
#
# COMPACT_ATOMS: atom_id res chain seq x y z
N MET A 1 -32.14 47.02 -19.53
CA MET A 1 -33.06 45.87 -19.36
C MET A 1 -32.60 44.64 -20.13
N ALA A 2 -31.85 44.76 -21.23
CA ALA A 2 -31.25 43.58 -21.89
C ALA A 2 -30.02 43.01 -21.14
N GLU A 3 -29.22 43.86 -20.46
CA GLU A 3 -27.98 43.41 -19.78
C GLU A 3 -28.22 42.58 -18.49
N GLU A 4 -29.38 42.67 -17.85
CA GLU A 4 -29.68 41.89 -16.63
C GLU A 4 -30.12 40.44 -16.94
N GLU A 5 -30.53 40.16 -18.18
CA GLU A 5 -30.93 38.82 -18.61
C GLU A 5 -29.71 37.96 -18.99
N ASP A 6 -28.68 38.56 -19.60
CA ASP A 6 -27.43 37.88 -19.97
C ASP A 6 -26.61 37.45 -18.74
N ASP A 7 -26.50 38.31 -17.71
CA ASP A 7 -25.84 37.98 -16.43
C ASP A 7 -26.51 36.79 -15.70
N SER A 8 -27.81 36.57 -15.95
CA SER A 8 -28.58 35.50 -15.33
C SER A 8 -28.36 34.13 -16.00
N LEU A 9 -28.06 34.13 -17.30
CA LEU A 9 -27.76 32.92 -18.08
C LEU A 9 -26.34 32.41 -17.77
N ASP A 10 -25.36 33.32 -17.71
CA ASP A 10 -23.97 32.98 -17.36
C ASP A 10 -23.86 32.44 -15.92
N ALA A 11 -24.63 32.99 -14.98
CA ALA A 11 -24.68 32.49 -13.60
C ALA A 11 -25.31 31.09 -13.51
N LEU A 12 -26.36 30.83 -14.29
CA LEU A 12 -27.00 29.51 -14.38
C LEU A 12 -26.06 28.47 -14.99
N GLU A 13 -25.32 28.82 -16.03
CA GLU A 13 -24.36 27.95 -16.69
C GLU A 13 -23.16 27.63 -15.77
N TYR A 14 -22.68 28.61 -15.01
CA TYR A 14 -21.64 28.41 -14.00
C TYR A 14 -22.08 27.48 -12.86
N GLU A 15 -23.32 27.61 -12.37
CA GLU A 15 -23.88 26.76 -11.32
C GLU A 15 -24.18 25.34 -11.81
N LEU A 16 -24.67 25.18 -13.03
CA LEU A 16 -24.87 23.88 -13.67
C LEU A 16 -23.53 23.15 -13.83
N ASN A 17 -22.49 23.87 -14.27
CA ASN A 17 -21.13 23.34 -14.38
C ASN A 17 -20.53 22.95 -13.01
N GLN A 18 -20.79 23.70 -11.92
CA GLN A 18 -20.39 23.29 -10.56
C GLN A 18 -21.06 21.98 -10.10
N MET A 19 -22.27 21.71 -10.60
CA MET A 19 -23.03 20.49 -10.33
C MET A 19 -22.70 19.35 -11.30
N GLY A 20 -21.78 19.58 -12.25
CA GLY A 20 -21.37 18.61 -13.27
C GLY A 20 -22.45 18.33 -14.32
N LEU A 21 -23.34 19.30 -14.56
CA LEU A 21 -24.42 19.23 -15.54
C LEU A 21 -24.20 20.32 -16.59
N SER A 22 -24.32 19.99 -17.87
CA SER A 22 -24.31 20.99 -18.95
C SER A 22 -25.73 21.51 -19.21
N VAL A 23 -25.84 22.69 -19.82
CA VAL A 23 -27.14 23.22 -20.30
C VAL A 23 -27.75 22.29 -21.36
N GLU A 24 -26.90 21.55 -22.08
CA GLU A 24 -27.26 20.55 -23.09
C GLU A 24 -27.87 19.29 -22.45
N ASP A 25 -27.44 18.89 -21.25
CA ASP A 25 -28.02 17.77 -20.48
C ASP A 25 -29.45 18.05 -19.96
N LEU A 26 -29.89 19.31 -20.00
CA LEU A 26 -31.25 19.73 -19.67
C LEU A 26 -32.17 19.75 -20.89
N GLN A 27 -31.63 19.62 -22.11
CA GLN A 27 -32.44 19.50 -23.31
C GLN A 27 -33.00 18.08 -23.44
N PRO A 28 -34.30 17.93 -23.74
CA PRO A 28 -34.85 16.61 -24.02
C PRO A 28 -34.14 16.03 -25.26
N PRO A 29 -33.75 14.73 -25.26
CA PRO A 29 -33.15 14.11 -26.44
C PRO A 29 -34.10 14.23 -27.63
N GLU A 30 -33.58 14.65 -28.79
CA GLU A 30 -34.37 14.86 -30.02
C GLU A 30 -35.00 13.55 -30.55
N ASP A 31 -34.42 12.42 -30.16
CA ASP A 31 -34.97 11.09 -30.42
C ASP A 31 -36.14 10.85 -29.45
N GLY A 32 -37.38 10.93 -29.96
CA GLY A 32 -38.66 10.91 -29.23
C GLY A 32 -38.98 9.68 -28.34
N GLN A 33 -38.00 8.99 -27.76
CA GLN A 33 -38.15 8.08 -26.64
C GLN A 33 -38.10 8.87 -25.33
N PHE A 34 -39.29 9.28 -24.87
CA PHE A 34 -39.49 9.94 -23.59
C PHE A 34 -39.20 9.00 -22.41
N ASP A 35 -37.93 8.92 -22.01
CA ASP A 35 -37.55 8.24 -20.78
C ASP A 35 -38.02 9.06 -19.57
N ARG A 36 -39.10 8.61 -18.90
CA ARG A 36 -39.66 9.26 -17.69
C ARG A 36 -38.59 9.56 -16.63
N ARG A 37 -37.53 8.76 -16.60
CA ARG A 37 -36.39 8.91 -15.70
C ARG A 37 -35.49 10.10 -16.08
N ALA A 38 -35.34 10.42 -17.37
CA ALA A 38 -34.61 11.59 -17.82
C ALA A 38 -35.34 12.89 -17.48
N MET A 39 -36.66 12.95 -17.71
CA MET A 39 -37.49 14.10 -17.31
C MET A 39 -37.45 14.34 -15.80
N ALA A 40 -37.54 13.30 -14.98
CA ALA A 40 -37.43 13.43 -13.53
C ALA A 40 -36.05 13.97 -13.09
N ARG A 41 -34.96 13.65 -13.81
CA ARG A 41 -33.63 14.22 -13.57
C ARG A 41 -33.57 15.71 -13.93
N VAL A 42 -34.12 16.11 -15.07
CA VAL A 42 -34.20 17.52 -15.48
C VAL A 42 -35.05 18.33 -14.49
N GLU A 43 -36.21 17.81 -14.08
CA GLU A 43 -37.08 18.47 -13.10
C GLU A 43 -36.41 18.58 -11.73
N SER A 44 -35.77 17.51 -11.26
CA SER A 44 -35.03 17.54 -9.98
C SER A 44 -33.83 18.49 -10.03
N ALA A 45 -33.09 18.55 -11.13
CA ALA A 45 -32.02 19.52 -11.33
C ALA A 45 -32.55 20.96 -11.27
N ARG A 46 -33.68 21.24 -11.93
CA ARG A 46 -34.35 22.54 -11.91
C ARG A 46 -34.93 22.93 -10.54
N ILE A 47 -35.35 21.96 -9.73
CA ILE A 47 -35.78 22.19 -8.34
C ILE A 47 -34.55 22.46 -7.46
N MET A 48 -33.47 21.73 -7.66
CA MET A 48 -32.23 21.93 -6.91
C MET A 48 -31.63 23.30 -7.21
N SER A 49 -31.47 23.69 -8.48
CA SER A 49 -30.91 25.02 -8.84
C SER A 49 -31.70 26.16 -8.20
N ARG A 50 -33.04 26.11 -8.27
CA ARG A 50 -33.91 27.09 -7.58
C ARG A 50 -33.66 27.15 -6.08
N ARG A 51 -33.55 25.99 -5.42
CA ARG A 51 -33.26 25.93 -3.97
C ARG A 51 -31.84 26.40 -3.61
N PHE A 52 -30.86 26.19 -4.49
CA PHE A 52 -29.50 26.71 -4.32
C PHE A 52 -29.49 28.23 -4.40
N ILE A 53 -30.09 28.82 -5.44
CA ILE A 53 -30.23 30.28 -5.59
C ILE A 53 -30.94 30.90 -4.38
N GLU A 54 -32.02 30.30 -3.90
CA GLU A 54 -32.71 30.75 -2.70
C GLU A 54 -31.81 30.70 -1.45
N ARG A 55 -31.05 29.62 -1.29
CA ARG A 55 -30.10 29.46 -0.18
C ARG A 55 -28.99 30.51 -0.23
N ASP A 56 -28.42 30.76 -1.40
CA ASP A 56 -27.35 31.73 -1.56
C ASP A 56 -27.84 33.16 -1.37
N ARG A 57 -29.04 33.49 -1.85
CA ARG A 57 -29.71 34.77 -1.53
C ARG A 57 -29.90 34.94 -0.02
N VAL A 58 -30.29 33.90 0.72
CA VAL A 58 -30.43 33.95 2.18
C VAL A 58 -29.06 34.10 2.86
N LYS A 59 -28.05 33.36 2.41
CA LYS A 59 -26.67 33.43 2.90
C LYS A 59 -26.08 34.83 2.71
N ASP A 60 -26.33 35.45 1.56
CA ASP A 60 -25.89 36.80 1.25
C ASP A 60 -26.60 37.85 2.11
N LYS A 61 -27.92 37.70 2.31
CA LYS A 61 -28.66 38.56 3.26
C LYS A 61 -28.11 38.45 4.68
N MET A 62 -27.82 37.23 5.15
CA MET A 62 -27.24 36.98 6.47
C MET A 62 -25.81 37.55 6.58
N SER A 63 -24.98 37.38 5.54
CA SER A 63 -23.62 37.91 5.50
C SER A 63 -23.62 39.45 5.47
N ALA A 64 -24.55 40.06 4.74
CA ALA A 64 -24.73 41.51 4.71
C ALA A 64 -25.23 42.03 6.07
N GLN A 65 -26.16 41.35 6.73
CA GLN A 65 -26.68 41.73 8.04
C GLN A 65 -25.58 41.67 9.12
N THR A 66 -24.79 40.61 9.14
CA THR A 66 -23.64 40.48 10.08
C THR A 66 -22.58 41.54 9.83
N LYS A 67 -22.22 41.81 8.56
CA LYS A 67 -21.31 42.92 8.20
C LYS A 67 -21.86 44.28 8.66
N ARG A 68 -23.14 44.56 8.43
CA ARG A 68 -23.80 45.80 8.89
C ARG A 68 -23.79 45.92 10.41
N TYR A 69 -24.09 44.84 11.12
CA TYR A 69 -24.04 44.81 12.59
C TYR A 69 -22.62 45.10 13.11
N ARG A 70 -21.61 44.42 12.56
CA ARG A 70 -20.20 44.65 12.92
C ARG A 70 -19.77 46.09 12.64
N ARG A 71 -20.17 46.65 11.50
CA ARG A 71 -19.91 48.05 11.15
C ARG A 71 -20.56 49.01 12.14
N ARG A 72 -21.84 48.82 12.49
CA ARG A 72 -22.52 49.64 13.52
C ARG A 72 -21.83 49.56 14.87
N LEU A 73 -21.35 48.37 15.26
CA LEU A 73 -20.63 48.19 16.52
C LEU A 73 -19.29 48.96 16.50
N GLN A 74 -18.56 48.92 15.39
CA GLN A 74 -17.32 49.68 15.20
C GLN A 74 -17.57 51.19 15.19
N GLU A 75 -18.59 51.66 14.47
CA GLU A 75 -18.99 53.07 14.45
C GLU A 75 -19.42 53.55 15.86
N GLY A 76 -20.14 52.71 16.62
CA GLY A 76 -20.51 53.00 18.00
C GLY A 76 -19.30 53.10 18.93
N LYS A 77 -18.30 52.22 18.76
CA LYS A 77 -17.02 52.31 19.47
C LYS A 77 -16.30 53.60 19.10
N HIS A 78 -16.17 53.91 17.82
CA HIS A 78 -15.46 55.09 17.34
C HIS A 78 -16.12 56.39 17.82
N LYS A 79 -17.45 56.49 17.77
CA LYS A 79 -18.20 57.63 18.32
C LYS A 79 -17.99 57.80 19.83
N LYS A 80 -17.98 56.69 20.59
CA LYS A 80 -17.65 56.72 22.03
C LYS A 80 -16.23 57.24 22.22
N VAL A 81 -15.25 56.66 21.52
CA VAL A 81 -13.84 57.09 21.59
C VAL A 81 -13.70 58.57 21.28
N GLN A 82 -14.28 59.08 20.19
CA GLN A 82 -14.25 60.50 19.86
C GLN A 82 -14.95 61.37 20.93
N SER A 83 -16.05 60.89 21.52
CA SER A 83 -16.70 61.62 22.61
C SER A 83 -15.83 61.66 23.87
N TRP A 84 -15.13 60.57 24.19
CA TRP A 84 -14.18 60.51 25.30
C TRP A 84 -12.98 61.40 25.02
N GLU A 85 -12.42 61.33 23.83
CA GLU A 85 -11.34 62.17 23.33
C GLU A 85 -11.70 63.65 23.47
N LYS A 86 -12.88 64.11 23.00
CA LYS A 86 -13.33 65.49 23.20
C LYS A 86 -13.42 65.89 24.68
N LYS A 87 -13.84 64.98 25.56
CA LYS A 87 -13.93 65.23 27.02
C LYS A 87 -12.55 65.25 27.69
N THR A 88 -11.60 64.46 27.20
CA THR A 88 -10.26 64.31 27.78
C THR A 88 -9.21 65.19 27.09
N HIS A 89 -9.52 65.79 25.93
CA HIS A 89 -8.61 66.61 25.13
C HIS A 89 -8.07 67.83 25.90
N ARG A 90 -8.80 68.33 26.89
CA ARG A 90 -8.38 69.46 27.74
C ARG A 90 -7.81 69.01 29.10
N SER A 91 -7.66 67.70 29.31
CA SER A 91 -7.10 67.14 30.54
C SER A 91 -5.57 67.24 30.53
N PRO A 92 -4.94 67.78 31.58
CA PRO A 92 -3.48 67.82 31.71
C PRO A 92 -2.83 66.42 31.80
N PHE A 93 -3.62 65.35 31.97
CA PHE A 93 -3.14 63.96 31.96
C PHE A 93 -3.13 63.30 30.57
N LEU A 94 -3.59 63.98 29.52
CA LEU A 94 -3.66 63.46 28.15
C LEU A 94 -2.27 63.16 27.57
N ILE A 95 -1.28 64.00 27.89
CA ILE A 95 0.11 63.87 27.45
C ILE A 95 0.69 62.52 27.92
N ASN A 96 0.24 62.01 29.07
CA ASN A 96 0.67 60.71 29.59
C ASN A 96 -0.02 59.52 28.90
N LEU A 97 -1.26 59.68 28.40
CA LEU A 97 -2.00 58.60 27.75
C LEU A 97 -1.62 58.40 26.28
N LEU A 98 -1.30 59.48 25.56
CA LEU A 98 -0.80 59.39 24.19
C LEU A 98 0.57 58.73 24.13
N ALA A 99 1.49 59.17 25.00
CA ALA A 99 2.82 58.57 25.13
C ALA A 99 2.74 57.08 25.53
N GLU A 100 1.82 56.72 26.42
CA GLU A 100 1.62 55.32 26.82
C GLU A 100 1.00 54.47 25.70
N ASN A 101 0.06 55.02 24.92
CA ASN A 101 -0.48 54.32 23.75
C ASN A 101 0.58 54.14 22.66
N GLU A 102 1.41 55.16 22.40
CA GLU A 102 2.53 55.06 21.46
C GLU A 102 3.55 54.00 21.92
N ARG A 103 3.87 53.98 23.22
CA ARG A 103 4.72 52.93 23.82
C ARG A 103 4.13 51.53 23.63
N LEU A 104 2.82 51.36 23.85
CA LEU A 104 2.12 50.09 23.67
C LEU A 104 2.07 49.66 22.20
N ASP A 105 1.86 50.61 21.28
CA ASP A 105 1.85 50.33 19.85
C ASP A 105 3.23 49.95 19.34
N GLU A 106 4.29 50.60 19.84
CA GLU A 106 5.67 50.23 19.55
C GLU A 106 6.02 48.85 20.12
N GLU A 107 5.66 48.58 21.37
CA GLU A 107 5.87 47.26 22.00
C GLU A 107 5.16 46.15 21.22
N ASN A 108 3.90 46.36 20.83
CA ASN A 108 3.15 45.39 20.04
C ASN A 108 3.75 45.20 18.64
N LYS A 109 4.24 46.26 18.00
CA LYS A 109 4.95 46.16 16.71
C LYS A 109 6.21 45.31 16.85
N VAL A 110 6.98 45.48 17.93
CA VAL A 110 8.17 44.66 18.21
C VAL A 110 7.77 43.21 18.48
N ARG A 111 6.79 42.97 19.34
CA ARG A 111 6.28 41.63 19.67
C ARG A 111 5.81 40.88 18.42
N LEU A 112 4.98 41.51 17.57
CA LEU A 112 4.50 40.90 16.33
C LEU A 112 5.64 40.58 15.35
N LYS A 113 6.65 41.45 15.26
CA LYS A 113 7.84 41.18 14.43
C LYS A 113 8.63 39.98 14.96
N GLU A 114 8.79 39.87 16.27
CA GLU A 114 9.47 38.73 16.90
C GLU A 114 8.67 37.44 16.72
N GLU A 115 7.36 37.46 16.95
CA GLU A 115 6.48 36.31 16.72
C GLU A 115 6.53 35.85 15.26
N ALA A 116 6.48 36.79 14.31
CA ALA A 116 6.61 36.48 12.88
C ALA A 116 7.98 35.87 12.54
N ARG A 117 9.06 36.39 13.14
CA ARG A 117 10.41 35.81 12.98
C ARG A 117 10.46 34.39 13.54
N GLN A 118 9.92 34.15 14.74
CA GLN A 118 9.87 32.83 15.35
C GLN A 118 8.99 31.86 14.57
N ALA A 119 7.88 32.34 14.00
CA ALA A 119 6.99 31.55 13.15
C ALA A 119 7.74 31.06 11.89
N ARG A 120 8.47 31.96 11.21
CA ARG A 120 9.30 31.61 10.05
C ARG A 120 10.39 30.58 10.40
N ILE A 121 11.03 30.70 11.55
CA ILE A 121 12.04 29.71 12.00
C ILE A 121 11.38 28.35 12.26
N ARG A 122 10.21 28.32 12.90
CA ARG A 122 9.47 27.07 13.14
C ARG A 122 9.00 26.43 11.84
N GLU A 123 8.57 27.23 10.87
CA GLU A 123 8.16 26.76 9.54
C GLU A 123 9.34 26.11 8.80
N LYS A 124 10.49 26.80 8.73
CA LYS A 124 11.71 26.23 8.16
C LYS A 124 12.10 24.90 8.80
N ARG A 125 12.09 24.82 10.13
CA ARG A 125 12.37 23.56 10.85
C ARG A 125 11.37 22.46 10.53
N LYS A 126 10.09 22.79 10.34
CA LYS A 126 9.07 21.82 9.91
C LYS A 126 9.33 21.33 8.49
N GLU A 127 9.73 22.21 7.58
CA GLU A 127 10.09 21.85 6.21
C GLU A 127 11.35 20.97 6.18
N GLU A 128 12.39 21.34 6.92
CA GLU A 128 13.60 20.54 7.09
C GLU A 128 13.27 19.14 7.65
N ALA A 129 12.43 19.06 8.69
CA ALA A 129 12.00 17.77 9.25
C ALA A 129 11.21 16.92 8.24
N LYS A 130 10.29 17.52 7.47
CA LYS A 130 9.58 16.82 6.39
C LYS A 130 10.54 16.29 5.34
N ASN A 131 11.48 17.12 4.88
CA ASN A 131 12.47 16.73 3.89
C ASN A 131 13.35 15.60 4.41
N ASN A 132 13.79 15.64 5.67
CA ASN A 132 14.57 14.57 6.29
C ASN A 132 13.79 13.26 6.36
N ILE A 133 12.50 13.30 6.73
CA ILE A 133 11.65 12.10 6.75
C ILE A 133 11.51 11.51 5.34
N ILE A 134 11.32 12.36 4.33
CA ILE A 134 11.21 11.90 2.94
C ILE A 134 12.53 11.27 2.48
N LEU A 135 13.66 11.93 2.74
CA LEU A 135 14.99 11.41 2.38
C LEU A 135 15.25 10.07 3.08
N GLN A 136 14.94 9.98 4.37
CA GLN A 136 15.06 8.74 5.14
C GLN A 136 14.17 7.62 4.57
N ALA A 137 12.91 7.92 4.23
CA ALA A 137 12.02 6.93 3.63
C ALA A 137 12.52 6.45 2.26
N LEU A 138 13.08 7.35 1.45
CA LEU A 138 13.68 7.00 0.16
C LEU A 138 14.91 6.11 0.34
N THR A 139 15.80 6.41 1.30
CA THR A 139 16.95 5.56 1.60
C THR A 139 16.54 4.21 2.16
N GLU A 140 15.60 4.16 3.12
CA GLU A 140 15.09 2.92 3.70
C GLU A 140 14.44 2.03 2.62
N SER A 141 13.71 2.62 1.68
CA SER A 141 13.11 1.88 0.57
C SER A 141 14.17 1.25 -0.35
N SER A 142 15.24 1.99 -0.65
CA SER A 142 16.39 1.49 -1.42
C SER A 142 17.10 0.35 -0.69
N ASP A 143 17.31 0.49 0.62
CA ASP A 143 17.95 -0.54 1.45
C ASP A 143 17.12 -1.82 1.53
N LEU A 144 15.79 -1.69 1.67
CA LEU A 144 14.88 -2.84 1.62
C LEU A 144 14.92 -3.54 0.26
N GLU A 145 15.05 -2.81 -0.83
CA GLU A 145 15.21 -3.40 -2.16
C GLU A 145 16.56 -4.12 -2.34
N ALA A 146 17.64 -3.58 -1.78
CA ALA A 146 18.95 -4.25 -1.76
C ALA A 146 18.86 -5.59 -1.00
N LEU A 147 18.29 -5.59 0.21
CA LEU A 147 18.09 -6.82 1.00
C LEU A 147 17.18 -7.83 0.28
N ARG A 148 16.16 -7.37 -0.44
CA ARG A 148 15.30 -8.25 -1.26
C ARG A 148 16.08 -8.87 -2.42
N ARG A 149 16.97 -8.12 -3.07
CA ARG A 149 17.84 -8.63 -4.14
C ARG A 149 18.81 -9.67 -3.59
N GLU A 150 19.47 -9.39 -2.47
CA GLU A 150 20.36 -10.36 -1.79
C GLU A 150 19.62 -11.62 -1.39
N LYS A 151 18.43 -11.50 -0.79
CA LYS A 151 17.59 -12.67 -0.46
C LYS A 151 17.27 -13.52 -1.68
N ARG A 152 16.96 -12.91 -2.83
CA ARG A 152 16.70 -13.65 -4.09
C ARG A 152 17.97 -14.37 -4.56
N ALA A 153 19.11 -13.70 -4.53
CA ALA A 153 20.39 -14.31 -4.89
C ALA A 153 20.71 -15.51 -3.99
N ILE A 154 20.53 -15.39 -2.67
CA ILE A 154 20.73 -16.49 -1.72
C ILE A 154 19.79 -17.67 -2.03
N ILE A 155 18.50 -17.41 -2.30
CA ILE A 155 17.54 -18.47 -2.63
C ILE A 155 17.93 -19.19 -3.93
N GLU A 156 18.42 -18.45 -4.93
CA GLU A 156 18.89 -19.01 -6.19
C GLU A 156 20.14 -19.88 -5.97
N GLU A 157 21.10 -19.42 -5.16
CA GLU A 157 22.27 -20.18 -4.76
C GLU A 157 21.90 -21.46 -3.98
N GLU A 158 21.01 -21.36 -3.00
CA GLU A 158 20.50 -22.51 -2.24
C GLU A 158 19.81 -23.52 -3.16
N ARG A 159 19.04 -23.06 -4.14
CA ARG A 159 18.38 -23.91 -5.13
C ARG A 159 19.41 -24.61 -6.02
N CYS A 160 20.44 -23.90 -6.47
CA CYS A 160 21.55 -24.47 -7.24
C CYS A 160 22.34 -25.50 -6.43
N LEU A 161 22.67 -25.20 -5.17
CA LEU A 161 23.38 -26.11 -4.26
C LEU A 161 22.55 -27.36 -3.96
N LYS A 162 21.24 -27.22 -3.74
CA LYS A 162 20.34 -28.35 -3.54
C LYS A 162 20.29 -29.24 -4.79
N ALA A 163 20.17 -28.65 -5.98
CA ALA A 163 20.19 -29.39 -7.23
C ALA A 163 21.52 -30.14 -7.43
N LEU A 164 22.66 -29.50 -7.10
CA LEU A 164 23.97 -30.14 -7.14
C LEU A 164 24.04 -31.33 -6.17
N MET A 165 23.57 -31.15 -4.94
CA MET A 165 23.53 -32.21 -3.92
C MET A 165 22.65 -33.39 -4.35
N ASP A 166 21.52 -33.12 -5.00
CA ASP A 166 20.62 -34.17 -5.51
C ASP A 166 21.27 -34.95 -6.66
N ILE A 167 22.01 -34.27 -7.54
CA ILE A 167 22.84 -34.91 -8.57
C ILE A 167 23.93 -35.79 -7.94
N GLU A 168 24.64 -35.29 -6.93
CA GLU A 168 25.67 -36.06 -6.21
C GLU A 168 25.09 -37.30 -5.51
N LYS A 169 23.96 -37.17 -4.83
CA LYS A 169 23.27 -38.31 -4.22
C LYS A 169 22.87 -39.34 -5.27
N SER A 170 22.27 -38.92 -6.38
CA SER A 170 21.86 -39.85 -7.45
C SER A 170 23.04 -40.56 -8.09
N SER A 171 24.18 -39.89 -8.27
CA SER A 171 25.40 -40.48 -8.82
C SER A 171 26.07 -41.45 -7.84
N GLY A 172 26.05 -41.15 -6.53
CA GLY A 172 26.49 -42.07 -5.48
C GLY A 172 25.68 -43.38 -5.44
N HIS A 173 24.35 -43.28 -5.56
CA HIS A 173 23.47 -44.46 -5.63
C HIS A 173 23.74 -45.31 -6.88
N ARG A 174 24.03 -44.69 -8.02
CA ARG A 174 24.38 -45.43 -9.25
C ARG A 174 25.64 -46.29 -9.06
N LYS A 175 26.69 -45.74 -8.44
CA LYS A 175 27.91 -46.50 -8.13
C LYS A 175 27.64 -47.64 -7.13
N ALA A 176 26.85 -47.36 -6.09
CA ALA A 176 26.46 -48.38 -5.10
C ALA A 176 25.63 -49.51 -5.73
N GLN A 177 24.64 -49.19 -6.57
CA GLN A 177 23.82 -50.17 -7.30
C GLN A 177 24.66 -51.01 -8.26
N MET A 178 25.60 -50.39 -8.98
CA MET A 178 26.52 -51.12 -9.86
C MET A 178 27.38 -52.12 -9.08
N LEU A 179 27.94 -51.73 -7.93
CA LEU A 179 28.72 -52.63 -7.08
C LEU A 179 27.87 -53.75 -6.46
N ALA A 180 26.62 -53.45 -6.07
CA ALA A 180 25.69 -54.45 -5.56
C ALA A 180 25.30 -55.47 -6.64
N ALA A 181 25.05 -55.02 -7.87
CA ALA A 181 24.78 -55.88 -9.01
C ALA A 181 25.96 -56.82 -9.31
N LEU A 182 27.19 -56.29 -9.31
CA LEU A 182 28.40 -57.09 -9.53
C LEU A 182 28.63 -58.13 -8.42
N ARG A 183 28.37 -57.77 -7.15
CA ARG A 183 28.41 -58.75 -6.04
C ARG A 183 27.35 -59.83 -6.18
N ALA A 184 26.12 -59.46 -6.55
CA ALA A 184 25.02 -60.41 -6.76
C ALA A 184 25.32 -61.37 -7.93
N GLU A 185 25.92 -60.87 -9.01
CA GLU A 185 26.37 -61.70 -10.14
C GLU A 185 27.45 -62.70 -9.69
N LYS A 186 28.46 -62.24 -8.94
CA LYS A 186 29.50 -63.12 -8.37
C LYS A 186 28.90 -64.19 -7.46
N GLN A 187 27.95 -63.82 -6.60
CA GLN A 187 27.22 -64.77 -5.74
C GLN A 187 26.39 -65.76 -6.55
N ARG A 188 25.72 -65.33 -7.62
CA ARG A 188 24.99 -66.23 -8.53
C ARG A 188 25.93 -67.21 -9.22
N HIS A 189 27.10 -66.76 -9.68
CA HIS A 189 28.10 -67.65 -10.27
C HIS A 189 28.66 -68.65 -9.26
N ALA A 190 28.97 -68.19 -8.04
CA ALA A 190 29.42 -69.06 -6.95
C ALA A 190 28.35 -70.10 -6.60
N ALA A 191 27.09 -69.68 -6.39
CA ALA A 191 25.98 -70.58 -6.11
C ALA A 191 25.74 -71.61 -7.24
N LYS A 192 25.85 -71.20 -8.51
CA LYS A 192 25.79 -72.14 -9.65
C LYS A 192 26.96 -73.12 -9.64
N ALA A 193 28.17 -72.67 -9.31
CA ALA A 193 29.34 -73.53 -9.21
C ALA A 193 29.20 -74.52 -8.05
N ASP A 194 28.74 -74.07 -6.89
CA ASP A 194 28.50 -74.90 -5.72
C ASP A 194 27.36 -75.88 -5.94
N TYR A 195 26.28 -75.49 -6.64
CA TYR A 195 25.24 -76.40 -7.07
C TYR A 195 25.77 -77.50 -7.98
N ARG A 196 26.64 -77.16 -8.96
CA ARG A 196 27.30 -78.16 -9.81
C ARG A 196 28.19 -79.10 -9.00
N ARG A 197 28.95 -78.57 -8.03
CA ARG A 197 29.80 -79.36 -7.13
C ARG A 197 28.96 -80.33 -6.30
N ARG A 198 27.91 -79.84 -5.64
CA ARG A 198 26.97 -80.66 -4.85
C ARG A 198 26.32 -81.74 -5.70
N ARG A 199 25.78 -81.38 -6.86
CA ARG A 199 25.20 -82.36 -7.78
C ARG A 199 26.21 -83.45 -8.19
N PHE A 200 27.48 -83.09 -8.35
CA PHE A 200 28.54 -84.05 -8.67
C PHE A 200 28.89 -84.93 -7.47
N THR A 201 28.99 -84.37 -6.26
CA THR A 201 29.23 -85.16 -5.04
C THR A 201 28.08 -86.11 -4.78
N ASP A 202 26.83 -85.66 -4.87
CA ASP A 202 25.64 -86.50 -4.65
C ASP A 202 25.58 -87.65 -5.67
N ALA A 203 25.98 -87.40 -6.92
CA ALA A 203 26.06 -88.44 -7.95
C ALA A 203 27.18 -89.45 -7.69
N LEU A 204 28.33 -89.01 -7.17
CA LEU A 204 29.42 -89.90 -6.75
C LEU A 204 29.01 -90.75 -5.54
N GLU A 205 28.38 -90.14 -4.53
CA GLU A 205 27.85 -90.84 -3.36
C GLU A 205 26.85 -91.93 -3.78
N SER A 206 25.89 -91.58 -4.64
CA SER A 206 24.94 -92.54 -5.21
C SER A 206 25.64 -93.68 -5.99
N HIS A 207 26.80 -93.40 -6.61
CA HIS A 207 27.58 -94.43 -7.29
C HIS A 207 28.30 -95.36 -6.30
N PHE A 208 28.94 -94.78 -5.27
CA PHE A 208 29.59 -95.54 -4.21
C PHE A 208 28.59 -96.40 -3.41
N GLU A 209 27.38 -95.89 -3.16
CA GLU A 209 26.30 -96.64 -2.52
C GLU A 209 25.91 -97.87 -3.35
N LYS A 210 25.71 -97.69 -4.66
CA LYS A 210 25.42 -98.79 -5.60
C LYS A 210 26.57 -99.79 -5.70
N GLU A 211 27.81 -99.34 -5.77
CA GLU A 211 28.98 -100.22 -5.75
C GLU A 211 29.03 -101.03 -4.44
N ALA A 212 28.77 -100.39 -3.29
CA ALA A 212 28.72 -101.05 -2.01
C ALA A 212 27.54 -102.03 -1.90
N GLU A 213 26.40 -101.75 -2.52
CA GLU A 213 25.27 -102.69 -2.63
C GLU A 213 25.63 -103.91 -3.49
N VAL A 214 26.20 -103.70 -4.68
CA VAL A 214 26.65 -104.80 -5.57
C VAL A 214 27.74 -105.64 -4.92
N LEU A 215 28.68 -105.03 -4.20
CA LEU A 215 29.70 -105.75 -3.44
C LEU A 215 29.07 -106.52 -2.27
N ARG A 216 28.07 -105.96 -1.58
CA ARG A 216 27.31 -106.65 -0.53
C ARG A 216 26.56 -107.87 -1.09
N GLU A 217 25.91 -107.74 -2.24
CA GLU A 217 25.27 -108.85 -2.96
C GLU A 217 26.28 -109.93 -3.35
N LYS A 218 27.44 -109.54 -3.91
CA LYS A 218 28.51 -110.49 -4.29
C LYS A 218 29.12 -111.22 -3.10
N HIS A 219 29.24 -110.58 -1.95
CA HIS A 219 29.92 -111.14 -0.76
C HIS A 219 28.96 -111.73 0.29
N GLY A 220 27.65 -111.71 0.06
CA GLY A 220 26.65 -112.41 0.88
C GLY A 220 26.47 -111.85 2.30
N VAL A 221 26.77 -110.56 2.53
CA VAL A 221 26.68 -109.94 3.85
C VAL A 221 25.31 -109.29 4.04
N ALA A 222 24.51 -109.78 4.99
CA ALA A 222 23.18 -109.25 5.28
C ALA A 222 23.24 -107.84 5.93
N PRO A 223 22.28 -106.94 5.61
CA PRO A 223 22.24 -105.60 6.19
C PRO A 223 21.88 -105.68 7.69
N LYS A 224 22.54 -104.84 8.49
CA LYS A 224 22.11 -104.54 9.87
C LYS A 224 21.04 -103.47 9.86
#